data_AF-A0A661T5X0-F1
#
_entry.id   AF-A0A661T5X0-F1
#
_cell.length_a   1.000
_cell.length_b   1.000
_cell.length_c   1.000
_cell.angle_alpha   90.00
_cell.angle_beta   90.00
_cell.angle_gamma   90.00
#
_symmetry.space_group_name_H-M   'P 1'
#
loop_
_entity.id
_entity.type
_entity.pdbx_description
1 polymer ?
#
loop_
_entity_poly.entity_id
_entity_poly.type
_entity_poly.pdbx_seq_one_letter_code
_entity_poly.pdbx_strand_id
1 'polypeptide(L)'
;MFSILSIILTTLVHFSAQYFYDKHLSEKENKKLLKQQKIDYIDKQLTEFYVPLNIQLHRSKRLFLDFKTKHKDKDGILDINQSISKLERAEWRLYLLSVFKSTHTRMEDLVITKRYLSIKSSELDNKLNILVQHINEYKVIFKRWGDGNTSKDISPVHFPDTIRDLIQRDIKKLEFKKNS
;
A
#
# COMPACT_ATOMS: atom_id res chain seq x y z
N MET A 1 -12.60 35.89 64.56
CA MET A 1 -13.33 35.83 63.27
C MET A 1 -12.39 35.91 62.06
N PHE A 2 -11.39 36.80 62.04
CA PHE A 2 -10.46 36.95 60.91
C PHE A 2 -9.67 35.68 60.49
N SER A 3 -9.28 34.82 61.44
CA SER A 3 -8.49 33.61 61.11
C SER A 3 -9.27 32.55 60.32
N ILE A 4 -10.58 32.41 60.56
CA ILE A 4 -11.40 31.40 59.86
C ILE A 4 -11.60 31.81 58.40
N LEU A 5 -11.85 33.09 58.15
CA LEU A 5 -12.01 33.63 56.80
C LEU A 5 -10.73 33.47 55.96
N SER A 6 -9.57 33.66 56.58
CA SER A 6 -8.25 33.49 55.95
C SER A 6 -7.98 32.03 55.55
N ILE A 7 -8.34 31.07 56.41
CA ILE A 7 -8.19 29.64 56.12
C ILE A 7 -9.11 29.22 54.97
N ILE A 8 -10.36 29.69 54.96
CA ILE A 8 -11.30 29.41 53.88
C ILE A 8 -10.79 30.00 52.56
N LEU A 9 -10.28 31.23 52.56
CA LEU A 9 -9.77 31.86 51.34
C LEU A 9 -8.54 31.14 50.78
N THR A 10 -7.59 30.77 51.64
CA THR A 10 -6.36 30.07 51.21
C THR A 10 -6.65 28.67 50.67
N THR A 11 -7.57 27.93 51.30
CA THR A 11 -8.00 26.61 50.79
C THR A 11 -8.72 26.71 49.45
N LEU A 12 -9.58 27.72 49.27
CA LEU A 12 -10.28 27.93 47.99
C LEU A 12 -9.32 28.30 46.85
N VAL A 13 -8.33 29.15 47.14
CA VAL A 13 -7.26 29.52 46.18
C VAL A 13 -6.42 28.32 45.82
N HIS A 14 -6.00 27.50 46.80
CA HIS A 14 -5.22 26.29 46.56
C HIS A 14 -6.00 25.28 45.71
N PHE A 15 -7.26 25.02 46.04
CA PHE A 15 -8.12 24.12 45.27
C PHE A 15 -8.32 24.63 43.83
N SER A 16 -8.56 25.93 43.66
CA SER A 16 -8.72 26.53 42.34
C SER A 16 -7.43 26.41 41.51
N ALA A 17 -6.28 26.71 42.11
CA ALA A 17 -4.97 26.59 41.46
C ALA A 17 -4.67 25.14 41.05
N GLN A 18 -4.95 24.18 41.94
CA GLN A 18 -4.79 22.76 41.66
C GLN A 18 -5.70 22.31 40.51
N TYR A 19 -6.97 22.71 40.51
CA TYR A 19 -7.91 22.39 39.44
C TYR A 19 -7.45 22.92 38.08
N PHE A 20 -6.99 24.17 38.00
CA PHE A 20 -6.48 24.73 36.75
C PHE A 20 -5.18 24.07 36.29
N TYR A 21 -4.30 23.72 37.24
CA TYR A 21 -3.06 22.98 36.95
C TYR A 21 -3.36 21.60 36.36
N ASP A 22 -4.22 20.82 37.02
CA ASP A 22 -4.59 19.47 36.59
C ASP A 22 -5.30 19.49 35.23
N LYS A 23 -6.19 20.47 35.02
CA LYS A 23 -6.85 20.67 33.72
C LYS A 23 -5.83 20.95 32.63
N HIS A 24 -4.93 21.91 32.83
CA HIS A 24 -3.90 22.24 31.82
C HIS A 24 -2.97 21.05 31.55
N LEU A 25 -2.58 20.29 32.58
CA LEU A 25 -1.76 19.10 32.42
C LEU A 25 -2.48 18.04 31.59
N SER A 26 -3.75 17.76 31.90
CA SER A 26 -4.57 16.80 31.15
C SER A 26 -4.74 17.20 29.69
N GLU A 27 -4.92 18.49 29.39
CA GLU A 27 -5.02 18.99 28.01
C GLU A 27 -3.71 18.81 27.24
N LYS A 28 -2.57 19.04 27.90
CA LYS A 28 -1.24 18.82 27.32
C LYS A 28 -0.97 17.35 27.04
N GLU A 29 -1.32 16.47 27.98
CA GLU A 29 -1.20 15.02 27.82
C GLU A 29 -2.09 14.49 26.70
N ASN A 30 -3.35 14.93 26.64
CA ASN A 30 -4.27 14.59 25.56
C ASN A 30 -3.73 15.03 24.18
N LYS A 31 -3.22 16.26 24.07
CA LYS A 31 -2.58 16.74 22.82
C LYS A 31 -1.38 15.87 22.42
N LYS A 32 -0.53 15.50 23.39
CA LYS A 32 0.62 14.62 23.15
C LYS A 32 0.17 13.23 22.68
N LEU A 33 -0.84 12.66 23.32
CA LEU A 33 -1.40 11.36 22.97
C LEU A 33 -1.99 11.35 21.56
N LEU A 34 -2.80 12.36 21.19
CA LEU A 34 -3.36 12.48 19.85
C LEU A 34 -2.28 12.63 18.78
N LYS A 35 -1.21 13.39 19.06
CA LYS A 35 -0.06 13.49 18.17
C LYS A 35 0.63 12.13 17.98
N GLN A 36 0.84 11.38 19.06
CA GLN A 36 1.45 10.06 19.00
C GLN A 36 0.59 9.08 18.20
N GLN A 37 -0.72 9.01 18.48
CA GLN A 37 -1.66 8.15 17.75
C GLN A 37 -1.66 8.44 16.25
N LYS A 38 -1.56 9.71 15.85
CA LYS A 38 -1.44 10.10 14.44
C LYS A 38 -0.14 9.60 13.81
N ILE A 39 0.99 9.74 14.50
CA ILE A 39 2.29 9.25 14.03
C ILE A 39 2.26 7.72 13.90
N ASP A 40 1.75 7.02 14.90
CA ASP A 40 1.63 5.56 14.90
C ASP A 40 0.74 5.07 13.75
N TYR A 41 -0.34 5.78 13.46
CA TYR A 41 -1.19 5.47 12.32
C TYR A 41 -0.45 5.65 10.99
N ILE A 42 0.26 6.76 10.79
CA ILE A 42 1.07 7.00 9.59
C ILE A 42 2.13 5.90 9.42
N ASP A 43 2.75 5.47 10.52
CA ASP A 43 3.73 4.39 10.49
C ASP A 43 3.12 3.07 10.05
N LYS A 44 1.91 2.75 10.50
CA LYS A 44 1.17 1.59 9.98
C LYS A 44 0.86 1.74 8.49
N GLN A 45 0.43 2.91 8.03
CA GLN A 45 0.17 3.14 6.61
C GLN A 45 1.43 2.88 5.75
N LEU A 46 2.58 3.39 6.19
CA LEU A 46 3.85 3.19 5.50
C LEU A 46 4.29 1.73 5.55
N THR A 47 4.41 1.16 6.75
CA THR A 47 5.06 -0.14 6.97
C THR A 47 4.20 -1.33 6.63
N GLU A 48 2.88 -1.25 6.77
CA GLU A 48 1.97 -2.38 6.54
C GLU A 48 1.31 -2.37 5.16
N PHE A 49 1.24 -1.21 4.48
CA PHE A 49 0.56 -1.12 3.18
C PHE A 49 1.42 -0.52 2.08
N TYR A 50 1.81 0.75 2.19
CA TYR A 50 2.41 1.49 1.07
C TYR A 50 3.80 0.97 0.68
N VAL A 51 4.70 0.78 1.64
CA VAL A 51 6.06 0.28 1.36
C VAL A 51 6.02 -1.17 0.85
N PRO A 52 5.32 -2.11 1.50
CA PRO A 52 5.19 -3.48 0.99
C PRO A 52 4.62 -3.54 -0.43
N LEU A 53 3.56 -2.78 -0.72
CA LEU A 53 2.95 -2.74 -2.05
C LEU A 53 3.91 -2.15 -3.08
N ASN A 54 4.60 -1.05 -2.76
CA ASN A 54 5.60 -0.45 -3.63
C ASN A 54 6.71 -1.46 -4.00
N ILE A 55 7.22 -2.21 -3.02
CA ILE A 55 8.23 -3.25 -3.26
C ILE A 55 7.72 -4.29 -4.26
N GLN A 56 6.49 -4.78 -4.10
CA GLN A 56 5.93 -5.77 -5.04
C GLN A 56 5.73 -5.18 -6.44
N LEU A 57 5.27 -3.92 -6.55
CA LEU A 57 5.10 -3.25 -7.85
C LEU A 57 6.43 -3.07 -8.60
N HIS A 58 7.51 -2.71 -7.89
CA HIS A 58 8.85 -2.59 -8.47
C HIS A 58 9.44 -3.95 -8.81
N ARG A 59 9.25 -4.95 -7.95
CA ARG A 59 9.67 -6.33 -8.24
C ARG A 59 9.00 -6.84 -9.50
N SER A 60 7.68 -6.70 -9.62
CA SER A 60 6.92 -7.10 -10.81
C SER A 60 7.45 -6.39 -12.07
N LYS A 61 7.68 -5.07 -11.99
CA LYS A 61 8.25 -4.30 -13.11
C LYS A 61 9.61 -4.84 -13.53
N ARG A 62 10.51 -5.07 -12.57
CA ARG A 62 11.87 -5.57 -12.85
C ARG A 62 11.82 -6.96 -13.48
N LEU A 63 11.03 -7.88 -12.92
CA LEU A 63 10.84 -9.22 -13.49
C LEU A 63 10.33 -9.17 -14.92
N PHE A 64 9.41 -8.26 -15.23
CA PHE A 64 8.89 -8.10 -16.58
C PHE A 64 9.95 -7.54 -17.53
N LEU A 65 10.74 -6.56 -17.09
CA LEU A 65 11.85 -6.01 -17.87
C LEU A 65 12.97 -7.04 -18.10
N ASP A 66 13.30 -7.84 -17.09
CA ASP A 66 14.29 -8.92 -17.19
C ASP A 66 13.83 -9.99 -18.19
N PHE A 67 12.55 -10.39 -18.11
CA PHE A 67 11.94 -11.29 -19.09
C PHE A 67 12.02 -10.71 -20.50
N LYS A 68 11.57 -9.46 -20.69
CA LYS A 68 11.66 -8.77 -21.98
C LYS A 68 13.09 -8.68 -22.52
N THR A 69 14.08 -8.47 -21.65
CA THR A 69 15.48 -8.31 -22.05
C THR A 69 16.10 -9.63 -22.49
N LYS A 70 15.77 -10.73 -21.81
CA LYS A 70 16.27 -12.07 -22.14
C LYS A 70 15.66 -12.63 -23.43
N HIS A 71 14.42 -12.26 -23.74
CA HIS A 71 13.67 -12.77 -24.88
C HIS A 71 13.43 -11.69 -25.94
N LYS A 72 14.35 -10.73 -26.08
CA LYS A 72 14.29 -9.76 -27.19
C LYS A 72 14.38 -10.52 -28.51
N ASP A 73 13.47 -10.23 -29.43
CA ASP A 73 13.67 -10.59 -30.84
C ASP A 73 14.75 -9.70 -31.48
N LYS A 74 15.03 -9.93 -32.76
CA LYS A 74 16.03 -9.17 -33.53
C LYS A 74 15.74 -7.65 -33.59
N ASP A 75 14.52 -7.23 -33.29
CA ASP A 75 14.05 -5.84 -33.30
C ASP A 75 13.95 -5.23 -31.87
N GLY A 76 14.30 -6.01 -30.83
CA GLY A 76 14.56 -5.52 -29.49
C GLY A 76 13.36 -5.41 -28.56
N ILE A 77 12.17 -5.84 -28.98
CA ILE A 77 10.93 -5.76 -28.18
C ILE A 77 10.11 -7.04 -28.35
N LEU A 78 10.12 -7.90 -27.33
CA LEU A 78 9.11 -8.96 -27.22
C LEU A 78 7.72 -8.32 -27.04
N ASP A 79 6.89 -8.42 -28.07
CA ASP A 79 5.46 -8.17 -28.00
C ASP A 79 4.72 -9.50 -27.90
N ILE A 80 4.34 -9.87 -26.68
CA ILE A 80 3.56 -11.07 -26.39
C ILE A 80 2.20 -11.09 -27.10
N ASN A 81 1.70 -9.93 -27.58
CA ASN A 81 0.48 -9.83 -28.38
C ASN A 81 0.72 -10.09 -29.87
N GLN A 82 1.98 -10.08 -30.32
CA GLN A 82 2.36 -10.46 -31.68
C GLN A 82 2.64 -11.98 -31.77
N SER A 83 2.99 -12.46 -32.97
CA SER A 83 3.24 -13.87 -33.25
C SER A 83 4.55 -14.36 -32.61
N ILE A 84 4.55 -14.50 -31.28
CA ILE A 84 5.61 -15.21 -30.55
C ILE A 84 5.50 -16.72 -30.78
N SER A 85 6.65 -17.38 -30.91
CA SER A 85 6.79 -18.81 -31.16
C SER A 85 6.19 -19.65 -30.03
N LYS A 86 5.92 -20.93 -30.30
CA LYS A 86 5.43 -21.87 -29.28
C LYS A 86 6.40 -22.01 -28.10
N LEU A 87 7.71 -21.89 -28.37
CA LEU A 87 8.76 -21.98 -27.35
C LEU A 87 8.74 -20.76 -26.43
N GLU A 88 8.72 -19.54 -26.99
CA GLU A 88 8.65 -18.29 -26.21
C GLU A 88 7.35 -18.22 -25.39
N ARG A 89 6.23 -18.74 -25.92
CA ARG A 89 4.98 -18.88 -25.14
C ARG A 89 5.14 -19.84 -23.96
N ALA A 90 5.86 -20.95 -24.13
CA ALA A 90 6.11 -21.89 -23.04
C ALA A 90 7.01 -21.27 -21.96
N GLU A 91 8.04 -20.54 -22.35
CA GLU A 91 8.93 -19.80 -21.43
C GLU A 91 8.16 -18.70 -20.69
N TRP A 92 7.31 -17.95 -21.38
CA TRP A 92 6.43 -16.96 -20.76
C TRP A 92 5.51 -17.58 -19.70
N ARG A 93 4.85 -18.69 -20.02
CA ARG A 93 4.00 -19.43 -19.07
C ARG A 93 4.78 -19.89 -17.85
N LEU A 94 5.98 -20.43 -18.06
CA LEU A 94 6.87 -20.85 -16.98
C LEU A 94 7.22 -19.66 -16.06
N TYR A 95 7.59 -18.51 -16.63
CA TYR A 95 7.88 -17.29 -15.87
C TYR A 95 6.68 -16.81 -15.06
N LEU A 96 5.49 -16.79 -15.67
CA LEU A 96 4.27 -16.38 -15.01
C LEU A 96 3.92 -17.29 -13.82
N LEU A 97 4.00 -18.61 -14.01
CA LEU A 97 3.68 -19.59 -12.98
C LEU A 97 4.71 -19.63 -11.85
N SER A 98 5.99 -19.49 -12.16
CA SER A 98 7.08 -19.62 -11.18
C SER A 98 7.34 -18.33 -10.41
N VAL A 99 7.34 -17.17 -11.07
CA VAL A 99 7.79 -15.92 -10.45
C VAL A 99 6.66 -14.92 -10.25
N PHE A 100 5.85 -14.65 -11.27
CA PHE A 100 4.81 -13.63 -11.17
C PHE A 100 3.65 -14.04 -10.27
N LYS A 101 3.25 -15.32 -10.28
CA LYS A 101 2.14 -15.82 -9.46
C LYS A 101 2.27 -15.47 -7.98
N SER A 102 3.48 -15.64 -7.42
CA SER A 102 3.74 -15.29 -6.01
C SER A 102 3.65 -13.78 -5.76
N THR A 103 4.19 -12.98 -6.69
CA THR A 103 4.16 -11.51 -6.62
C THR A 103 2.72 -10.99 -6.74
N HIS A 104 1.92 -11.54 -7.66
CA HIS A 104 0.50 -11.23 -7.83
C HIS A 104 -0.29 -11.55 -6.56
N THR A 105 -0.12 -12.75 -6.01
CA THR A 105 -0.82 -13.17 -4.79
C THR A 105 -0.54 -12.21 -3.63
N ARG A 106 0.72 -11.78 -3.47
CA ARG A 106 1.10 -10.86 -2.39
C ARG A 106 0.59 -9.43 -2.61
N MET A 107 0.53 -8.96 -3.86
CA MET A 107 -0.08 -7.67 -4.17
C MET A 107 -1.57 -7.68 -3.87
N GLU A 108 -2.29 -8.71 -4.32
CA GLU A 108 -3.72 -8.85 -4.05
C GLU A 108 -4.00 -8.91 -2.55
N ASP A 109 -3.27 -9.74 -1.81
CA ASP A 109 -3.43 -9.86 -0.35
C ASP A 109 -3.28 -8.51 0.35
N LEU A 110 -2.23 -7.75 0.02
CA LEU A 110 -2.05 -6.38 0.55
C LEU A 110 -3.23 -5.47 0.18
N VAL A 111 -3.69 -5.51 -1.07
CA VAL A 111 -4.77 -4.63 -1.54
C VAL A 111 -6.10 -4.99 -0.91
N ILE A 112 -6.39 -6.27 -0.65
CA ILE A 112 -7.66 -6.70 -0.05
C ILE A 112 -7.63 -6.53 1.47
N THR A 113 -6.57 -6.96 2.14
CA THR A 113 -6.54 -7.03 3.61
C THR A 113 -6.11 -5.72 4.26
N LYS A 114 -5.29 -4.91 3.58
CA LYS A 114 -4.72 -3.68 4.14
C LYS A 114 -5.25 -2.40 3.49
N ARG A 115 -6.30 -2.49 2.68
CA ARG A 115 -6.90 -1.31 2.01
C ARG A 115 -7.30 -0.19 2.96
N TYR A 116 -7.74 -0.53 4.16
CA TYR A 116 -8.16 0.44 5.17
C TYR A 116 -7.04 1.42 5.57
N LEU A 117 -5.78 1.09 5.30
CA LEU A 117 -4.62 1.95 5.52
C LEU A 117 -4.33 2.90 4.35
N SER A 118 -5.01 2.79 3.22
CA SER A 118 -4.78 3.69 2.08
C SER A 118 -5.29 5.11 2.37
N ILE A 119 -4.61 6.10 1.79
CA ILE A 119 -5.16 7.46 1.71
C ILE A 119 -6.41 7.40 0.84
N LYS A 120 -7.48 8.06 1.28
CA LYS A 120 -8.71 8.20 0.49
C LYS A 120 -8.41 8.96 -0.79
N SER A 121 -8.51 8.29 -1.94
CA SER A 121 -8.23 8.86 -3.26
C SER A 121 -8.93 8.01 -4.31
N SER A 122 -9.94 8.57 -4.97
CA SER A 122 -10.67 7.87 -6.04
C SER A 122 -9.76 7.38 -7.16
N GLU A 123 -8.72 8.16 -7.49
CA GLU A 123 -7.71 7.81 -8.47
C GLU A 123 -6.93 6.54 -8.08
N LEU A 124 -6.32 6.54 -6.88
CA LEU A 124 -5.62 5.37 -6.38
C LEU A 124 -6.59 4.19 -6.24
N ASP A 125 -7.81 4.47 -5.81
CA ASP A 125 -8.79 3.43 -5.55
C ASP A 125 -9.14 2.66 -6.82
N ASN A 126 -9.35 3.38 -7.93
CA ASN A 126 -9.57 2.79 -9.24
C ASN A 126 -8.37 1.96 -9.71
N LYS A 127 -7.14 2.46 -9.52
CA LYS A 127 -5.93 1.73 -9.93
C LYS A 127 -5.73 0.43 -9.15
N LEU A 128 -6.02 0.44 -7.85
CA LEU A 128 -5.95 -0.77 -7.04
C LEU A 128 -7.03 -1.79 -7.43
N ASN A 129 -8.23 -1.34 -7.81
CA ASN A 129 -9.27 -2.24 -8.31
C ASN A 129 -8.88 -2.89 -9.64
N ILE A 130 -8.31 -2.11 -10.57
CA ILE A 130 -7.78 -2.63 -11.85
C ILE A 130 -6.64 -3.63 -11.58
N LEU A 131 -5.77 -3.37 -10.59
CA LEU A 131 -4.71 -4.30 -10.20
C LEU A 131 -5.29 -5.66 -9.77
N VAL A 132 -6.31 -5.65 -8.90
CA VAL A 132 -6.96 -6.87 -8.43
C VAL A 132 -7.66 -7.60 -9.58
N GLN A 133 -8.34 -6.87 -10.47
CA GLN A 133 -8.98 -7.45 -11.65
C GLN A 133 -7.96 -8.10 -12.57
N HIS A 134 -6.84 -7.42 -12.87
CA HIS A 134 -5.73 -7.95 -13.64
C HIS A 134 -5.18 -9.27 -13.06
N ILE A 135 -4.99 -9.32 -11.75
CA ILE A 135 -4.51 -10.52 -11.04
C ILE A 135 -5.52 -11.66 -11.12
N ASN A 136 -6.81 -11.36 -10.94
CA ASN A 136 -7.88 -12.36 -11.01
C ASN A 136 -8.01 -12.98 -12.40
N GLU A 137 -7.87 -12.20 -13.47
CA GLU A 137 -7.82 -12.73 -14.83
C GLU A 137 -6.66 -13.72 -15.02
N TYR A 138 -5.49 -13.43 -14.45
CA TYR A 138 -4.37 -14.37 -14.49
C TYR A 138 -4.63 -15.65 -13.71
N LYS A 139 -5.39 -15.61 -12.60
CA LYS A 139 -5.78 -16.85 -11.91
C LYS A 139 -6.63 -17.76 -12.79
N VAL A 140 -7.57 -17.19 -13.55
CA VAL A 140 -8.39 -17.94 -14.51
C VAL A 140 -7.51 -18.55 -15.60
N ILE A 141 -6.57 -17.78 -16.14
CA ILE A 141 -5.59 -18.25 -17.13
C ILE A 141 -4.76 -19.41 -16.57
N PHE A 142 -4.23 -19.29 -15.35
CA PHE A 142 -3.44 -20.34 -14.72
C PHE A 142 -4.25 -21.61 -14.51
N LYS A 143 -5.53 -21.48 -14.16
CA LYS A 143 -6.43 -22.65 -14.05
C LYS A 143 -6.61 -23.34 -15.40
N ARG A 144 -6.87 -22.58 -16.47
CA ARG A 144 -6.99 -23.13 -17.84
C ARG A 144 -5.74 -23.86 -18.29
N TRP A 145 -4.56 -23.31 -18.01
CA TRP A 145 -3.29 -23.98 -18.33
C TRP A 145 -3.14 -25.30 -17.57
N GLY A 146 -3.53 -25.34 -16.29
CA GLY A 146 -3.55 -26.58 -15.50
C GLY A 146 -4.47 -27.66 -16.08
N ASP A 147 -5.52 -27.25 -16.80
CA ASP A 147 -6.45 -28.14 -17.51
C ASP A 147 -6.00 -28.43 -18.96
N GLY A 148 -4.77 -28.05 -19.34
CA GLY A 148 -4.21 -28.26 -20.68
C GLY A 148 -4.63 -27.24 -21.74
N ASN A 149 -5.46 -26.25 -21.41
CA ASN A 149 -5.92 -25.23 -22.34
C ASN A 149 -4.99 -24.00 -22.35
N THR A 150 -4.08 -23.92 -23.33
CA THR A 150 -3.15 -22.79 -23.52
C THR A 150 -3.59 -21.81 -24.62
N SER A 151 -4.90 -21.69 -24.87
CA SER A 151 -5.44 -20.79 -25.92
C SER A 151 -5.27 -19.29 -25.61
N LYS A 152 -5.02 -18.94 -24.34
CA LYS A 152 -4.81 -17.58 -23.86
C LYS A 152 -3.55 -17.53 -23.00
N ASP A 153 -2.63 -16.65 -23.36
CA ASP A 153 -1.35 -16.48 -22.65
C ASP A 153 -1.29 -15.19 -21.81
N ILE A 154 -2.25 -14.27 -21.98
CA ILE A 154 -2.22 -12.91 -21.44
C ILE A 154 -3.60 -12.53 -20.90
N SER A 155 -3.61 -11.81 -19.78
CA SER A 155 -4.81 -11.19 -19.24
C SER A 155 -5.38 -10.14 -20.20
N PRO A 156 -6.72 -10.11 -20.43
CA PRO A 156 -7.36 -9.05 -21.20
C PRO A 156 -7.39 -7.71 -20.46
N VAL A 157 -7.19 -7.73 -19.14
CA VAL A 157 -7.09 -6.53 -18.31
C VAL A 157 -5.63 -6.16 -18.21
N HIS A 158 -5.25 -4.96 -18.65
CA HIS A 158 -3.87 -4.51 -18.54
C HIS A 158 -3.48 -4.20 -17.09
N PHE A 159 -2.20 -4.38 -16.78
CA PHE A 159 -1.66 -3.95 -15.50
C PHE A 159 -1.86 -2.43 -15.37
N PRO A 160 -2.34 -1.90 -14.23
CA PRO A 160 -2.70 -0.50 -14.15
C PRO A 160 -1.48 0.40 -14.31
N ASP A 161 -1.51 1.22 -15.36
CA ASP A 161 -0.52 2.27 -15.56
C ASP A 161 -0.58 3.27 -14.40
N THR A 162 0.54 3.97 -14.15
CA THR A 162 0.72 5.02 -13.13
C THR A 162 0.53 4.62 -11.66
N ILE A 163 0.06 3.40 -11.35
CA ILE A 163 -0.12 2.95 -9.95
C ILE A 163 1.15 3.10 -9.10
N ARG A 164 2.32 2.83 -9.70
CA ARG A 164 3.62 3.00 -9.04
C ARG A 164 3.88 4.45 -8.64
N ASP A 165 3.56 5.38 -9.53
CA ASP A 165 3.79 6.80 -9.31
C ASP A 165 2.86 7.33 -8.22
N LEU A 166 1.62 6.86 -8.19
CA LEU A 166 0.65 7.18 -7.13
C LEU A 166 1.10 6.66 -5.76
N ILE A 167 1.54 5.40 -5.69
CA ILE A 167 2.06 4.81 -4.45
C ILE A 167 3.30 5.57 -3.97
N GLN A 168 4.23 5.90 -4.85
CA GLN A 168 5.42 6.69 -4.49
C GLN A 168 5.08 8.11 -4.04
N ARG A 169 4.14 8.77 -4.73
CA ARG A 169 3.62 10.10 -4.35
C ARG A 169 3.05 10.05 -2.92
N ASP A 170 2.27 9.02 -2.63
CA ASP A 170 1.59 8.92 -1.35
C ASP A 170 2.53 8.50 -0.21
N ILE A 171 3.57 7.69 -0.48
CA ILE A 171 4.69 7.46 0.46
C ILE A 171 5.33 8.79 0.86
N LYS A 172 5.73 9.62 -0.13
CA LYS A 172 6.36 10.92 0.13
C LYS A 172 5.45 11.83 0.96
N LYS A 173 4.14 11.84 0.68
CA LYS A 173 3.16 12.60 1.46
C LYS A 173 3.08 12.12 2.91
N LEU A 174 3.13 10.81 3.14
CA LEU A 174 3.09 10.23 4.49
C LEU A 174 4.38 10.53 5.27
N GLU A 175 5.54 10.38 4.65
CA GLU A 175 6.84 10.72 5.23
C GLU A 175 6.89 12.21 5.63
N PHE A 176 6.43 13.10 4.75
CA PHE A 176 6.33 14.53 5.06
C PHE A 176 5.41 14.80 6.26
N LYS A 177 4.23 14.16 6.30
CA LYS A 177 3.26 14.28 7.40
C LYS A 177 3.77 13.71 8.73
N LYS A 178 4.65 12.70 8.69
CA LYS A 178 5.27 12.13 9.88
C LYS A 178 6.27 13.10 10.51
N ASN A 179 7.01 13.83 9.67
CA ASN A 179 8.09 14.73 10.09
C ASN A 179 7.62 16.17 10.37
N SER A 180 6.33 16.48 10.14
CA SER A 180 5.69 17.77 10.42
C SER A 180 4.93 17.74 11.76
#